data_AF-A0A2G1NYM5-F1
#
_entry.id   AF-A0A2G1NYM5-F1
#
_cell.length_a   1.000
_cell.length_b   1.000
_cell.length_c   1.000
_cell.angle_alpha   90.00
_cell.angle_beta   90.00
_cell.angle_gamma   90.00
#
_symmetry.space_group_name_H-M   'P 1'
#
loop_
_entity.id
_entity.type
_entity.pdbx_description
1 polymer ?
#
loop_
_entity_poly.entity_id
_entity_poly.type
_entity_poly.pdbx_seq_one_letter_code
_entity_poly.pdbx_strand_id
1 'polypeptide(L)'
;MTFVKDAPRTATTILVRSSSSNRISRSRDPFYELMRRLFQEESTAMRAHRFLMLIEDRQKVGDPIKVSEWEEIIKEFGIGRSSFYAMRNKLLGAGLITSANKEYKLSELFSLDLVDMARWWWTAVMGNDPEKL
;
A
#
# COMPACT_ATOMS: atom_id res chain seq x y z
N MET A 1 16.32 4.75 -19.37
CA MET A 1 16.26 3.81 -18.22
C MET A 1 16.38 4.63 -16.96
N THR A 2 15.34 4.72 -16.16
CA THR A 2 15.40 5.34 -14.83
C THR A 2 15.78 4.25 -13.85
N PHE A 3 16.92 4.38 -13.15
CA PHE A 3 17.23 3.42 -12.09
C PHE A 3 16.25 3.66 -10.93
N VAL A 4 15.94 2.63 -10.13
CA VAL A 4 15.06 2.78 -8.95
C VAL A 4 15.56 3.89 -8.01
N LYS A 5 16.87 4.12 -7.96
CA LYS A 5 17.52 5.21 -7.22
C LYS A 5 17.16 6.62 -7.73
N ASP A 6 16.76 6.75 -8.99
CA ASP A 6 16.43 8.01 -9.65
C ASP A 6 14.90 8.25 -9.70
N ALA A 7 14.11 7.30 -9.19
CA ALA A 7 12.67 7.48 -9.07
C ALA A 7 12.37 8.66 -8.12
N PRO A 8 11.36 9.50 -8.41
CA PRO A 8 10.94 10.56 -7.50
C PRO A 8 10.72 10.00 -6.09
N ARG A 9 11.03 10.78 -5.05
CA ARG A 9 10.80 10.37 -3.65
C ARG A 9 9.36 9.96 -3.36
N THR A 10 8.42 10.41 -4.17
CA THR A 10 6.98 10.09 -4.09
C THR A 10 6.61 8.81 -4.82
N ALA A 11 7.51 8.22 -5.60
CA ALA A 11 7.25 7.02 -6.37
C ALA A 11 7.14 5.79 -5.46
N THR A 12 6.11 4.99 -5.68
CA THR A 12 5.93 3.71 -5.00
C THR A 12 6.58 2.61 -5.83
N THR A 13 7.61 1.96 -5.28
CA THR A 13 8.17 0.74 -5.86
C THR A 13 7.41 -0.48 -5.34
N ILE A 14 6.95 -1.33 -6.26
CA ILE A 14 6.26 -2.60 -5.96
C ILE A 14 7.10 -3.75 -6.52
N LEU A 15 7.43 -4.73 -5.69
CA LEU A 15 8.06 -5.97 -6.17
C LEU A 15 7.01 -6.88 -6.82
N VAL A 16 7.10 -7.09 -8.13
CA VAL A 16 6.28 -8.06 -8.86
C VAL A 16 7.01 -9.40 -8.94
N ARG A 17 6.41 -10.46 -8.39
CA ARG A 17 6.93 -11.84 -8.46
C ARG A 17 6.08 -12.66 -9.42
N SER A 18 6.71 -13.33 -10.39
CA SER A 18 6.04 -14.05 -11.47
C SER A 18 5.58 -15.47 -11.12
N SER A 19 6.13 -16.09 -10.07
CA SER A 19 5.71 -17.44 -9.67
C SER A 19 4.26 -17.48 -9.17
N SER A 20 3.51 -18.48 -9.62
CA SER A 20 2.11 -18.71 -9.22
C SER A 20 1.94 -18.99 -7.72
N SER A 21 2.98 -19.47 -7.04
CA SER A 21 3.01 -19.67 -5.59
C SER A 21 3.06 -18.35 -4.80
N ASN A 22 3.50 -17.26 -5.43
CA ASN A 22 3.62 -15.95 -4.78
C ASN A 22 2.35 -15.08 -4.93
N ARG A 23 1.25 -15.63 -5.45
CA ARG A 23 0.00 -14.86 -5.65
C ARG A 23 -0.56 -14.42 -4.29
N ILE A 24 -0.74 -13.11 -4.12
CA ILE A 24 -1.31 -12.52 -2.90
C ILE A 24 -2.67 -13.14 -2.57
N SER A 25 -3.51 -13.36 -3.59
CA SER A 25 -4.84 -13.97 -3.44
C SER A 25 -4.85 -15.41 -2.96
N ARG A 26 -3.70 -16.09 -2.93
CA ARG A 26 -3.53 -17.44 -2.40
C ARG A 26 -2.88 -17.45 -1.00
N SER A 27 -2.53 -16.29 -0.48
CA SER A 27 -1.95 -16.16 0.87
C SER A 27 -3.01 -16.34 1.94
N ARG A 28 -2.59 -16.87 3.10
CA ARG A 28 -3.40 -16.84 4.33
C ARG A 28 -3.49 -15.44 4.92
N ASP A 29 -2.50 -14.60 4.63
CA ASP A 29 -2.46 -13.19 5.00
C ASP A 29 -2.10 -12.34 3.77
N PRO A 30 -3.11 -11.95 2.97
CA PRO A 30 -2.91 -11.13 1.77
C PRO A 30 -2.35 -9.74 2.06
N PHE A 31 -2.69 -9.13 3.21
CA PHE A 31 -2.22 -7.78 3.54
C PHE A 31 -0.74 -7.81 3.87
N TYR A 32 -0.28 -8.79 4.64
CA TYR A 32 1.15 -8.96 4.91
C TYR A 32 1.95 -9.17 3.62
N GLU A 33 1.48 -10.05 2.73
CA GLU A 33 2.15 -10.29 1.45
C GLU A 33 2.23 -9.03 0.58
N LEU A 34 1.18 -8.21 0.58
CA LEU A 34 1.21 -6.90 -0.08
C LEU A 34 2.25 -5.97 0.56
N MET A 35 2.29 -5.90 1.90
CA MET A 35 3.27 -5.06 2.61
C MET A 35 4.71 -5.50 2.32
N ARG A 36 4.98 -6.81 2.22
CA ARG A 36 6.30 -7.34 1.84
C ARG A 36 6.73 -6.99 0.41
N ARG A 37 5.79 -6.63 -0.47
CA ARG A 37 6.10 -6.14 -1.83
C ARG A 37 6.38 -4.64 -1.88
N LEU A 38 5.85 -3.89 -0.92
CA LEU A 38 6.02 -2.44 -0.82
C LEU A 38 7.23 -2.07 0.03
N PHE A 39 7.42 -2.72 1.17
CA PHE A 39 8.46 -2.41 2.14
C PHE A 39 9.61 -3.42 2.05
N GLN A 40 10.83 -2.89 1.99
CA GLN A 40 12.04 -3.73 1.97
C GLN A 40 12.29 -4.38 3.34
N GLU A 41 12.13 -3.60 4.40
CA GLU A 41 12.35 -4.06 5.76
C GLU A 41 11.07 -4.71 6.32
N GLU A 42 11.20 -5.94 6.80
CA GLU A 42 10.07 -6.71 7.34
C GLU A 42 9.42 -6.06 8.57
N SER A 43 10.20 -5.46 9.46
CA SER A 43 9.65 -4.82 10.65
C SER A 43 8.75 -3.63 10.28
N THR A 44 9.13 -2.87 9.26
CA THR A 44 8.31 -1.79 8.71
C THR A 44 7.09 -2.34 7.96
N ALA A 45 7.21 -3.44 7.22
CA ALA A 45 6.09 -4.11 6.58
C ALA A 45 5.02 -4.56 7.61
N MET A 46 5.45 -5.14 8.73
CA MET A 46 4.56 -5.55 9.82
C MET A 46 3.85 -4.37 10.48
N ARG A 47 4.54 -3.25 10.66
CA ARG A 47 3.91 -2.02 11.21
C ARG A 47 2.89 -1.44 10.23
N ALA A 48 3.21 -1.42 8.94
CA ALA A 48 2.29 -0.96 7.90
C ALA A 48 1.04 -1.84 7.82
N HIS A 49 1.22 -3.17 7.92
CA HIS A 49 0.14 -4.14 8.02
C HIS A 49 -0.80 -3.82 9.19
N ARG A 50 -0.24 -3.67 10.41
CA ARG A 50 -1.03 -3.32 11.60
C ARG A 50 -1.75 -1.99 11.46
N PHE A 51 -1.10 -0.99 10.85
CA PHE A 51 -1.71 0.31 10.64
C PHE A 51 -2.91 0.24 9.70
N LEU A 52 -2.82 -0.54 8.61
CA LEU A 52 -3.93 -0.75 7.69
C LEU A 52 -5.11 -1.45 8.36
N MET A 53 -4.85 -2.50 9.16
CA MET A 53 -5.92 -3.16 9.92
C MET A 53 -6.57 -2.21 10.93
N LEU A 54 -5.78 -1.40 11.64
CA LEU A 54 -6.32 -0.41 12.57
C LEU A 54 -7.22 0.62 11.86
N ILE A 55 -6.81 1.10 10.69
CA ILE A 55 -7.64 2.00 9.86
C ILE A 55 -8.92 1.31 9.43
N GLU A 56 -8.83 0.08 8.93
CA GLU A 56 -9.98 -0.71 8.47
C GLU A 56 -10.99 -0.91 9.58
N ASP A 57 -10.54 -1.36 10.76
CA ASP A 57 -11.39 -1.64 11.91
C ASP A 57 -12.08 -0.37 12.42
N ARG A 58 -11.31 0.71 12.61
CA ARG A 58 -11.80 2.04 13.02
C ARG A 58 -12.81 2.61 12.04
N GLN A 59 -12.56 2.45 10.74
CA GLN A 59 -13.47 2.88 9.69
C GLN A 59 -14.77 2.08 9.71
N LYS A 60 -14.73 0.75 9.89
CA LYS A 60 -15.92 -0.12 9.94
C LYS A 60 -16.86 0.22 11.09
N VAL A 61 -16.31 0.65 12.24
CA VAL A 61 -17.10 1.03 13.41
C VAL A 61 -17.54 2.49 13.42
N GLY A 62 -17.22 3.26 12.36
CA GLY A 62 -17.62 4.66 12.24
C GLY A 62 -16.80 5.63 13.08
N ASP A 63 -15.60 5.24 13.52
CA ASP A 63 -14.66 6.09 14.28
C ASP A 63 -13.29 6.11 13.59
N PRO A 64 -13.14 6.73 12.40
CA PRO A 64 -11.87 6.74 11.68
C PRO A 64 -10.73 7.36 12.49
N ILE A 65 -9.51 6.89 12.26
CA ILE A 65 -8.31 7.46 12.90
C ILE A 65 -8.10 8.89 12.38
N LYS A 66 -8.05 9.86 13.27
CA LYS A 66 -7.69 11.25 12.96
C LYS A 66 -6.20 11.37 12.76
N VAL A 67 -5.78 12.24 11.84
CA VAL A 67 -4.37 12.54 11.57
C VAL A 67 -3.65 13.07 12.82
N SER A 68 -4.39 13.71 13.74
CA SER A 68 -3.85 14.18 15.03
C SER A 68 -3.50 13.05 16.00
N GLU A 69 -4.06 11.85 15.85
CA GLU A 69 -3.81 10.68 16.72
C GLU A 69 -2.46 9.99 16.43
N TRP A 70 -1.56 10.67 15.70
CA TRP A 70 -0.27 10.09 15.32
C TRP A 70 0.63 9.84 16.52
N GLU A 71 0.51 10.64 17.60
CA GLU A 71 1.34 10.50 18.81
C GLU A 71 1.03 9.20 19.56
N GLU A 72 -0.26 8.84 19.67
CA GLU A 72 -0.70 7.58 20.26
C GLU A 72 -0.22 6.38 19.43
N ILE A 73 -0.34 6.47 18.10
CA ILE A 73 0.07 5.40 17.19
C ILE A 73 1.59 5.15 17.27
N ILE A 74 2.41 6.20 17.31
CA ILE A 74 3.87 6.00 17.40
C ILE A 74 4.27 5.37 18.74
N LYS A 75 3.56 5.72 19.82
CA LYS A 75 3.77 5.15 21.15
C LYS A 75 3.40 3.67 21.16
N GLU A 76 2.25 3.30 20.60
CA GLU A 76 1.80 1.91 20.47
C GLU A 76 2.78 1.09 19.62
N PHE A 77 3.28 1.67 18.52
CA PHE A 77 4.15 0.95 17.59
C PHE A 77 5.63 0.93 18.02
N GLY A 78 5.99 1.70 19.06
CA GLY A 78 7.36 1.83 19.54
C GLY A 78 8.31 2.39 18.48
N ILE A 79 7.88 3.39 17.71
CA ILE A 79 8.67 3.99 16.63
C ILE A 79 8.84 5.49 16.79
N GLY A 80 9.89 6.03 16.19
CA GLY A 80 10.07 7.47 16.08
C GLY A 80 9.13 8.12 15.07
N ARG A 81 8.93 9.44 15.23
CA ARG A 81 8.11 10.28 14.34
C ARG A 81 8.51 10.11 12.87
N SER A 82 9.80 10.16 12.55
CA SER A 82 10.30 10.03 11.17
C SER A 82 9.92 8.70 10.53
N SER A 83 10.08 7.59 11.24
CA SER A 83 9.69 6.25 10.78
C SER A 83 8.19 6.14 10.52
N PHE A 84 7.36 6.71 11.39
CA PHE A 84 5.92 6.76 11.19
C PHE A 84 5.56 7.53 9.92
N TYR A 85 6.06 8.76 9.75
CA TYR A 85 5.75 9.55 8.56
C TYR A 85 6.30 8.94 7.28
N ALA A 86 7.46 8.26 7.32
CA ALA A 86 7.98 7.53 6.16
C ALA A 86 7.05 6.38 5.75
N MET A 87 6.62 5.55 6.72
CA MET A 87 5.67 4.46 6.49
C MET A 87 4.32 4.99 5.97
N ARG A 88 3.75 5.98 6.66
CA ARG A 88 2.47 6.63 6.32
C ARG A 88 2.51 7.28 4.94
N ASN A 89 3.57 8.01 4.61
CA ASN A 89 3.72 8.63 3.29
C ASN A 89 3.84 7.60 2.17
N LYS A 90 4.48 6.45 2.43
CA LYS A 90 4.55 5.37 1.46
C LYS A 90 3.18 4.73 1.21
N LEU A 91 2.37 4.54 2.24
CA LEU A 91 0.99 4.05 2.08
C LEU A 91 0.10 5.04 1.32
N LEU A 92 0.24 6.35 1.59
CA LEU A 92 -0.45 7.40 0.85
C LEU A 92 -0.01 7.48 -0.61
N GLY A 93 1.30 7.47 -0.85
CA GLY A 93 1.88 7.49 -2.20
C GLY A 93 1.59 6.21 -3.00
N ALA A 94 1.32 5.10 -2.32
CA ALA A 94 0.84 3.87 -2.94
C ALA A 94 -0.66 3.90 -3.24
N GLY A 95 -1.40 4.92 -2.77
CA GLY A 95 -2.85 4.99 -2.93
C GLY A 95 -3.62 3.94 -2.11
N LEU A 96 -3.00 3.38 -1.06
CA LEU A 96 -3.63 2.40 -0.15
C LEU A 96 -4.51 3.07 0.91
N ILE A 97 -4.15 4.29 1.32
CA ILE A 97 -4.92 5.09 2.27
C ILE A 97 -5.06 6.52 1.75
N THR A 98 -6.02 7.26 2.27
CA THR A 98 -6.15 8.72 2.13
C THR A 98 -5.97 9.40 3.50
N SER A 99 -5.81 10.71 3.50
CA SER A 99 -5.85 11.54 4.73
C SER A 99 -6.85 12.70 4.62
N ALA A 100 -7.90 12.50 3.83
CA ALA A 100 -8.93 13.50 3.58
C ALA A 100 -9.72 13.81 4.86
N ASN A 101 -10.19 15.05 5.01
CA ASN A 101 -10.92 15.50 6.19
C ASN A 101 -10.18 15.28 7.53
N LYS A 102 -8.84 15.25 7.49
CA LYS A 102 -7.98 14.97 8.66
C LYS A 102 -8.24 13.58 9.26
N GLU A 103 -8.73 12.62 8.47
CA GLU A 103 -8.94 11.23 8.86
C GLU A 103 -8.20 10.30 7.90
N TYR A 104 -7.62 9.23 8.43
CA TYR A 104 -7.11 8.14 7.62
C TYR A 104 -8.25 7.19 7.23
N LYS A 105 -8.34 6.90 5.93
CA LYS A 105 -9.31 5.96 5.36
C LYS A 105 -8.64 5.08 4.33
N LEU A 106 -9.16 3.88 4.11
CA LEU A 106 -8.72 3.05 2.99
C LEU A 106 -9.04 3.75 1.65
N SER A 107 -8.21 3.48 0.65
CA SER A 107 -8.29 4.12 -0.67
C SER A 107 -8.43 3.06 -1.77
N GLU A 108 -9.20 3.41 -2.80
CA GLU A 108 -9.38 2.59 -4.02
C GLU A 108 -8.31 2.88 -5.08
N LEU A 109 -7.51 3.94 -4.92
CA LEU A 109 -6.55 4.36 -5.95
C LEU A 109 -5.53 3.28 -6.28
N PHE A 110 -5.07 2.51 -5.28
CA PHE A 110 -4.14 1.41 -5.49
C PHE A 110 -4.71 0.35 -6.45
N SER A 111 -5.96 -0.08 -6.27
CA SER A 111 -6.56 -1.11 -7.12
C SER A 111 -6.87 -0.57 -8.51
N LEU A 112 -7.37 0.67 -8.61
CA LEU A 112 -7.67 1.30 -9.90
C LEU A 112 -6.41 1.44 -10.77
N ASP A 113 -5.30 1.91 -10.20
CA ASP A 113 -4.02 2.07 -10.90
C ASP A 113 -3.45 0.71 -11.35
N LEU A 114 -3.53 -0.33 -10.51
CA LEU A 114 -3.11 -1.68 -10.89
C LEU A 114 -3.95 -2.26 -12.03
N VAL A 115 -5.27 -2.06 -12.01
CA VAL A 115 -6.16 -2.53 -13.08
C VAL A 115 -5.88 -1.81 -14.39
N ASP A 116 -5.67 -0.50 -14.34
CA ASP A 116 -5.31 0.30 -15.52
C ASP A 116 -3.99 -0.18 -16.14
N MET A 117 -2.92 -0.29 -15.34
CA MET A 117 -1.63 -0.78 -15.80
C MET A 117 -1.71 -2.21 -16.38
N ALA A 118 -2.49 -3.09 -15.75
CA ALA A 118 -2.68 -4.45 -16.23
C ALA A 118 -3.40 -4.48 -17.58
N ARG A 119 -4.47 -3.69 -17.73
CA ARG A 119 -5.23 -3.56 -18.99
C ARG A 119 -4.38 -2.96 -20.09
N TRP A 120 -3.64 -1.89 -19.81
CA TRP A 120 -2.72 -1.29 -20.76
C TRP A 120 -1.67 -2.29 -21.25
N TRP A 121 -1.02 -3.03 -20.35
CA TRP A 121 -0.04 -4.05 -20.74
C TRP A 121 -0.66 -5.14 -21.60
N TRP A 122 -1.82 -5.64 -21.20
CA TRP A 122 -2.55 -6.69 -21.92
C TRP A 122 -2.93 -6.27 -23.34
N THR A 123 -3.42 -5.04 -23.50
CA THR A 123 -3.97 -4.57 -24.78
C THR A 123 -2.92 -3.90 -25.64
N ALA A 124 -2.27 -2.85 -25.14
CA ALA A 124 -1.37 -2.00 -25.93
C ALA A 124 0.02 -2.63 -26.13
N VAL A 125 0.50 -3.43 -25.17
CA VAL A 125 1.83 -4.05 -25.25
C VAL A 125 1.76 -5.46 -25.85
N MET A 126 0.82 -6.30 -25.37
CA MET A 126 0.70 -7.68 -25.84
C MET A 126 -0.22 -7.84 -27.07
N GLY A 127 -1.03 -6.83 -27.41
CA GLY A 127 -1.95 -6.88 -28.56
C GLY A 127 -3.17 -7.78 -28.34
N ASN A 128 -3.50 -8.10 -27.09
CA ASN A 128 -4.62 -8.98 -26.78
C ASN A 128 -5.95 -8.23 -26.74
N ASP A 129 -7.04 -8.99 -26.86
CA ASP A 129 -8.41 -8.51 -26.74
C ASP A 129 -8.69 -8.00 -25.30
N PRO A 130 -9.15 -6.74 -25.11
CA PRO A 130 -9.47 -6.17 -23.80
C PRO A 130 -10.45 -7.00 -22.97
N GLU A 131 -11.37 -7.71 -23.61
CA GLU A 131 -12.41 -8.50 -22.94
C GLU A 131 -11.91 -9.85 -22.40
N LYS A 132 -10.65 -10.20 -22.65
CA LYS A 132 -10.04 -11.50 -22.27
C LYS A 132 -9.11 -11.46 -21.07
N LEU A 133 -8.97 -10.31 -20.42
CA LEU A 133 -8.17 -10.15 -19.19
C LEU A 133 -8.97 -10.59 -17.96
#